data_AF-A0A839YPZ5-F1
#
_entry.id   AF-A0A839YPZ5-F1
#
_cell.length_a   1.000
_cell.length_b   1.000
_cell.length_c   1.000
_cell.angle_alpha   90.00
_cell.angle_beta   90.00
_cell.angle_gamma   90.00
#
_symmetry.space_group_name_H-M   'P 1'
#
loop_
_entity.id
_entity.type
_entity.pdbx_description
1 polymer ?
#
loop_
_entity_poly.entity_id
_entity_poly.type
_entity_poly.pdbx_seq_one_letter_code
_entity_poly.pdbx_strand_id
1 'polypeptide(L)' 'MDSLTFWLHMDSDFMWCWYCFDGNRTIMARSSRSYFSRDEAKAAVMAAKARMIQAAAA' A
#
# COMPACT_ATOMS: atom_id res chain seq x y z
N MET A 1 -3.43 -0.61 -17.60
CA MET A 1 -3.34 -0.12 -16.21
C MET A 1 -1.88 0.16 -15.94
N ASP A 2 -1.52 1.43 -15.88
CA ASP A 2 -0.13 1.85 -15.71
C ASP A 2 0.37 1.39 -14.33
N SER A 3 1.63 0.95 -14.29
CA SER A 3 2.27 0.27 -13.15
C SER A 3 1.84 0.78 -11.77
N LEU A 4 1.30 -0.10 -10.92
CA LEU A 4 1.04 0.23 -9.51
C LEU A 4 2.34 0.21 -8.70
N THR A 5 2.59 1.28 -7.97
CA THR A 5 3.77 1.43 -7.11
C THR A 5 3.36 1.52 -5.64
N PHE A 6 3.96 0.69 -4.79
CA PHE A 6 3.73 0.71 -3.34
C PHE A 6 4.91 1.33 -2.61
N TRP A 7 4.62 2.30 -1.74
CA TRP A 7 5.60 2.92 -0.85
C TRP A 7 5.27 2.65 0.61
N LEU A 8 6.32 2.33 1.37
CA LEU A 8 6.27 2.24 2.83
C LEU A 8 6.86 3.53 3.41
N HIS A 9 6.16 4.09 4.38
CA HIS A 9 6.57 5.30 5.08
C HIS A 9 6.42 5.08 6.58
N MET A 10 7.39 5.54 7.36
CA MET A 10 7.28 5.60 8.82
C MET A 10 6.81 7.00 9.19
N ASP A 11 5.72 7.09 9.95
CA ASP A 11 5.14 8.34 10.41
C ASP A 11 5.85 8.89 11.67
N SER A 12 5.36 10.01 12.20
CA SER A 12 5.91 10.68 13.39
C SER A 12 5.80 9.85 14.67
N ASP A 13 4.91 8.86 14.70
CA ASP A 13 4.67 8.00 15.86
C ASP A 13 5.51 6.70 15.78
N PHE A 14 6.49 6.67 14.87
CA PHE A 14 7.32 5.50 14.55
C PHE A 14 6.51 4.30 14.04
N MET A 15 5.32 4.55 13.49
CA MET A 15 4.45 3.54 12.93
C MET A 15 4.57 3.50 11.40
N TRP A 16 4.50 2.31 10.83
CA TRP A 16 4.58 2.09 9.40
C TRP A 16 3.21 2.23 8.74
N CYS A 17 3.15 3.01 7.67
CA CYS A 17 2.00 3.12 6.78
C CYS A 17 2.42 2.75 5.35
N TRP A 18 1.44 2.47 4.50
CA TRP A 18 1.69 2.25 3.07
C TRP A 18 0.76 3.07 2.19
N TYR A 19 1.26 3.42 1.01
CA TYR A 19 0.53 4.11 -0.05
C TYR A 19 0.70 3.36 -1.35
N CYS A 20 -0.35 3.36 -2.16
CA CYS A 20 -0.35 2.83 -3.51
C CYS A 20 -0.63 3.96 -4.50
N PHE A 21 0.23 4.08 -5.50
CA PHE A 21 0.14 5.09 -6.55
C PHE A 21 0.00 4.42 -7.92
N ASP A 22 -0.69 5.09 -8.83
CA ASP A 22 -0.64 4.77 -10.27
C ASP A 22 0.63 5.33 -10.93
N GLY A 23 0.78 5.09 -12.25
CA GLY A 23 1.90 5.59 -13.04
C GLY A 23 1.98 7.13 -13.13
N ASN A 24 0.88 7.83 -12.85
CA ASN A 24 0.79 9.29 -12.85
C ASN A 24 1.07 9.89 -11.45
N ARG A 25 1.45 9.07 -10.47
CA ARG A 25 1.64 9.44 -9.05
C ARG A 25 0.34 9.89 -8.36
N THR A 26 -0.81 9.44 -8.86
CA THR A 26 -2.10 9.61 -8.19
C THR A 26 -2.24 8.54 -7.11
N ILE A 27 -2.68 8.91 -5.91
CA ILE A 27 -2.94 7.95 -4.83
C ILE A 27 -4.18 7.12 -5.18
N MET A 28 -4.00 5.82 -5.33
CA MET A 28 -5.07 4.84 -5.58
C MET A 28 -5.58 4.22 -4.28
N ALA A 29 -4.68 3.99 -3.32
CA ALA A 29 -5.02 3.42 -2.02
C ALA A 29 -4.00 3.82 -0.96
N ARG A 30 -4.41 3.73 0.31
CA ARG A 30 -3.55 3.90 1.48
C ARG A 30 -3.92 2.90 2.56
N SER A 31 -3.00 2.68 3.50
CA SER A 31 -3.28 1.88 4.68
C SER A 31 -4.42 2.48 5.52
N SER A 32 -5.33 1.63 5.97
CA SER A 32 -6.43 2.04 6.88
C SER A 32 -5.99 2.10 8.34
N ARG A 33 -4.80 1.59 8.65
CA ARG A 33 -4.17 1.59 9.96
C ARG A 33 -2.65 1.70 9.81
N SER A 34 -1.96 2.06 10.87
CA SER A 34 -0.50 1.99 10.97
C SER A 34 -0.06 0.64 11.58
N TYR A 35 1.20 0.25 11.34
CA TYR A 35 1.78 -1.04 11.76
C TYR A 35 3.04 -0.82 12.59
N PHE A 36 3.30 -1.66 13.58
CA PHE A 36 4.46 -1.46 14.46
C PHE A 36 5.78 -1.83 13.79
N SER A 37 5.76 -2.73 12.80
CA SER A 37 6.96 -3.17 12.11
C SER A 37 6.85 -3.04 10.59
N ARG A 38 8.01 -2.88 9.95
CA ARG A 38 8.11 -2.84 8.49
C ARG A 38 7.60 -4.12 7.86
N ASP A 39 7.79 -5.27 8.50
CA ASP A 39 7.40 -6.56 7.96
C ASP A 39 5.88 -6.79 8.06
N GLU A 40 5.23 -6.32 9.12
CA GLU A 40 3.76 -6.25 9.17
C GLU A 40 3.18 -5.37 8.05
N ALA A 41 3.78 -4.21 7.83
CA ALA A 41 3.35 -3.31 6.76
C ALA A 41 3.57 -3.93 5.37
N LYS A 42 4.67 -4.66 5.15
CA LYS A 42 4.91 -5.43 3.90
C LYS A 42 3.87 -6.53 3.70
N ALA A 43 3.54 -7.29 4.76
CA ALA A 43 2.50 -8.32 4.67
C ALA A 43 1.14 -7.71 4.29
N ALA A 44 0.81 -6.55 4.85
CA ALA A 44 -0.39 -5.80 4.49
C ALA A 44 -0.38 -5.31 3.03
N VAL A 45 0.77 -4.83 2.53
CA VAL A 45 0.94 -4.47 1.10
C VAL A 45 0.66 -5.66 0.19
N MET A 46 1.19 -6.85 0.50
CA MET A 46 0.95 -8.06 -0.30
C MET A 46 -0.54 -8.41 -0.35
N ALA A 47 -1.24 -8.31 0.78
CA ALA A 47 -2.69 -8.53 0.84
C ALA A 47 -3.48 -7.45 0.07
N ALA A 48 -3.06 -6.19 0.14
CA ALA A 48 -3.69 -5.10 -0.62
C ALA A 48 -3.51 -5.29 -2.13
N LYS A 49 -2.29 -5.62 -2.57
CA LYS A 49 -1.98 -5.90 -3.98
C LYS A 49 -2.84 -7.04 -4.53
N ALA A 50 -2.98 -8.14 -3.79
CA ALA A 50 -3.81 -9.26 -4.22
C ALA A 50 -5.29 -8.84 -4.42
N ARG A 51 -5.85 -8.07 -3.48
CA ARG A 51 -7.23 -7.55 -3.59
C ARG A 51 -7.41 -6.60 -4.77
N MET A 52 -6.46 -5.70 -5.01
CA MET A 52 -6.53 -4.75 -6.12
C MET A 52 -6.45 -5.44 -7.48
N ILE A 53 -5.61 -6.47 -7.61
CA ILE A 53 -5.55 -7.30 -8.83
C ILE A 53 -6.88 -8.02 -9.05
N GLN A 54 -7.48 -8.58 -8.00
CA GLN A 54 -8.78 -9.25 -8.09
C GLN A 54 -9.89 -8.28 -8.50
N ALA A 55 -9.93 -7.08 -7.91
CA ALA A 55 -10.92 -6.06 -8.23
C ALA A 55 -10.79 -5.52 -9.67
N ALA A 56 -9.58 -5.48 -10.23
CA ALA A 56 -9.35 -5.04 -11.61
C ALA A 56 -9.65 -6.13 -12.67
N ALA A 57 -9.79 -7.39 -12.24
CA ALA A 57 -10.10 -8.52 -13.11
C ALA A 57 -11.60 -8.87 -13.17
N ALA A 58 -12.42 -8.20 -12.35
CA ALA A 58 -13.87 -8.34 -12.28
C ALA A 58 -14.57 -7.24 -13.09
#